data_AF-A0AAV8XHH5-F1
#
_entry.id   AF-A0AAV8XHH5-F1
#
_cell.length_a   1.000
_cell.length_b   1.000
_cell.length_c   1.000
_cell.angle_alpha   90.00
_cell.angle_beta   90.00
_cell.angle_gamma   90.00
#
_symmetry.space_group_name_H-M   'P 1'
#
loop_
_entity.id
_entity.type
_entity.pdbx_description
1 polymer ?
#
loop_
_entity_poly.entity_id
_entity_poly.type
_entity_poly.pdbx_seq_one_letter_code
_entity_poly.pdbx_strand_id
1 'polypeptide(L)'
;MHVLENRPDLNVEPLSKFGVYYTTDRLNANETTTFYYMIKSQNRIYKLRKINHVVRKHSQDLFNDLTNIVGNKHKFTKTSTLIDSFIVKFRLDKRIRIKYQLLVYYITSSGETVAITRNVEVPPCLLKVDAKWVQKQMVPGSTATLNIKSAAHSLCSISTVDKATKFLPGIHPKFDASFFVQLVLGRKRLSGIFEEELHNANEKTQSRYVH
;
A
#
# COMPACT_ATOMS: atom_id res chain seq x y z
N MET A 1 1.00 21.33 5.76
CA MET A 1 -0.22 20.57 5.39
C MET A 1 -0.03 19.13 5.84
N HIS A 2 -1.07 18.49 6.37
CA HIS A 2 -1.08 17.10 6.86
C HIS A 2 -2.31 16.36 6.34
N VAL A 3 -2.20 15.05 6.12
CA VAL A 3 -3.30 14.20 5.68
C VAL A 3 -3.42 13.00 6.59
N LEU A 4 -4.59 12.85 7.22
CA LEU A 4 -4.92 11.74 8.11
C LEU A 4 -5.97 10.85 7.46
N GLU A 5 -5.76 9.54 7.54
CA GLU A 5 -6.70 8.54 7.04
C GLU A 5 -7.73 8.22 8.11
N ASN A 6 -9.01 8.39 7.78
CA ASN A 6 -10.11 7.93 8.60
C ASN A 6 -10.59 6.61 8.00
N ARG A 7 -10.12 5.46 8.52
CA ARG A 7 -10.53 4.13 8.02
C ARG A 7 -11.95 3.81 8.44
N PRO A 8 -12.90 3.61 7.51
CA PRO A 8 -14.09 2.80 7.78
C PRO A 8 -13.77 1.30 7.60
N ASP A 9 -14.55 0.43 8.24
CA ASP A 9 -14.44 -1.02 8.16
C ASP A 9 -14.41 -1.54 6.70
N LEU A 10 -13.39 -2.35 6.41
CA LEU A 10 -12.98 -2.79 5.07
C LEU A 10 -13.91 -3.82 4.38
N ASN A 11 -15.13 -4.03 4.89
CA ASN A 11 -16.02 -5.10 4.46
C ASN A 11 -17.10 -4.69 3.44
N VAL A 12 -17.28 -3.39 3.18
CA VAL A 12 -18.25 -2.88 2.20
C VAL A 12 -17.53 -1.80 1.38
N GLU A 13 -17.70 -1.81 0.05
CA GLU A 13 -17.06 -0.93 -0.95
C GLU A 13 -16.10 0.13 -0.36
N PRO A 14 -14.77 0.04 -0.58
CA PRO A 14 -13.79 0.85 0.14
C PRO A 14 -13.97 2.33 -0.18
N LEU A 15 -14.82 2.99 0.61
CA LEU A 15 -15.00 4.43 0.62
C LEU A 15 -13.88 4.99 1.49
N SER A 16 -12.82 5.45 0.85
CA SER A 16 -11.70 6.05 1.57
C SER A 16 -12.05 7.49 1.95
N LYS A 17 -11.77 7.84 3.21
CA LYS A 17 -11.99 9.16 3.79
C LYS A 17 -10.68 9.68 4.37
N PHE A 18 -10.28 10.89 3.96
CA PHE A 18 -9.07 11.54 4.44
C PHE A 18 -9.38 12.94 4.96
N GLY A 19 -8.95 13.23 6.19
CA GLY A 19 -8.92 14.58 6.72
C GLY A 19 -7.65 15.29 6.25
N VAL A 20 -7.81 16.41 5.55
CA VAL A 20 -6.71 17.26 5.10
C VAL A 20 -6.66 18.47 6.01
N TYR A 21 -5.52 18.68 6.67
CA TYR A 21 -5.27 19.78 7.59
C TYR A 21 -4.21 20.70 7.01
N TYR A 22 -4.42 22.01 7.03
CA TYR A 22 -3.47 22.96 6.47
C TYR A 22 -3.42 24.25 7.30
N THR A 23 -2.26 24.89 7.26
CA THR A 23 -2.06 26.21 7.88
C THR A 23 -2.62 27.28 6.97
N THR A 24 -3.30 28.26 7.57
CA THR A 24 -4.01 29.35 6.88
C THR A 24 -3.26 30.68 6.94
N ASP A 25 -2.03 30.67 7.44
CA ASP A 25 -1.21 31.89 7.62
C ASP A 25 -0.97 32.62 6.29
N ARG A 26 -0.93 31.87 5.17
CA ARG A 26 -0.72 32.39 3.81
C ARG A 26 -2.01 32.55 2.99
N LEU A 27 -3.17 32.31 3.58
CA LEU A 27 -4.47 32.36 2.91
C LEU A 27 -5.35 33.43 3.56
N ASN A 28 -6.21 34.11 2.80
CA ASN A 28 -7.14 35.06 3.40
C ASN A 28 -8.32 34.32 4.05
N ALA A 29 -8.87 34.91 5.11
CA ALA A 29 -10.08 34.36 5.73
C ALA A 29 -11.27 34.53 4.77
N ASN A 30 -12.13 33.52 4.68
CA ASN A 30 -13.28 33.48 3.77
C ASN A 30 -12.95 33.51 2.27
N GLU A 31 -11.67 33.33 1.90
CA GLU A 31 -11.29 33.13 0.50
C GLU A 31 -11.63 31.70 0.06
N THR A 32 -12.03 31.54 -1.21
CA THR A 32 -12.28 30.22 -1.78
C THR A 32 -11.00 29.72 -2.46
N THR A 33 -10.31 28.77 -1.83
CA THR A 33 -9.10 28.15 -2.37
C THR A 33 -9.46 26.86 -3.11
N THR A 34 -8.84 26.66 -4.28
CA THR A 34 -8.98 25.41 -5.04
C THR A 34 -7.88 24.43 -4.66
N PHE A 35 -8.28 23.29 -4.10
CA PHE A 35 -7.41 22.16 -3.84
C PHE A 35 -7.53 21.13 -4.96
N TYR A 36 -6.42 20.56 -5.37
CA TYR A 36 -6.34 19.47 -6.31
C TYR A 36 -5.94 18.21 -5.58
N TYR A 37 -6.60 17.09 -5.89
CA TYR A 37 -6.17 15.79 -5.41
C TYR A 37 -6.04 14.78 -6.55
N MET A 38 -5.04 13.92 -6.41
CA MET A 38 -4.67 12.90 -7.37
C MET A 38 -4.47 11.56 -6.66
N ILE A 39 -5.02 10.50 -7.24
CA ILE A 39 -4.82 9.12 -6.81
C ILE A 39 -3.96 8.43 -7.83
N LYS A 40 -2.77 8.01 -7.42
CA LYS A 40 -1.79 7.30 -8.25
C LYS A 40 -1.57 5.90 -7.72
N SER A 41 -1.50 4.90 -8.60
CA SER A 41 -1.08 3.55 -8.25
C SER A 41 -0.40 2.91 -9.47
N GLN A 42 0.63 2.09 -9.25
CA GLN A 42 1.33 1.35 -10.32
C GLN A 42 1.66 2.21 -11.56
N ASN A 43 2.29 3.37 -11.34
CA ASN A 43 2.66 4.35 -12.39
C ASN A 43 1.49 4.92 -13.22
N ARG A 44 0.24 4.76 -12.78
CA ARG A 44 -0.94 5.31 -13.44
C ARG A 44 -1.70 6.26 -12.52
N ILE A 45 -2.30 7.28 -13.11
CA ILE A 45 -3.23 8.19 -12.43
C ILE A 45 -4.62 7.61 -12.60
N TYR A 46 -5.27 7.26 -11.49
CA TYR A 46 -6.62 6.71 -11.48
C TYR A 46 -7.68 7.80 -11.36
N LYS A 47 -7.36 8.88 -10.65
CA LYS A 47 -8.30 9.96 -10.41
C LYS A 47 -7.54 11.27 -10.24
N LEU A 48 -8.04 12.32 -10.87
CA LEU A 48 -7.61 13.71 -10.69
C LEU A 48 -8.87 14.56 -10.57
N ARG A 49 -8.98 15.35 -9.50
CA ARG A 49 -10.15 16.19 -9.23
C ARG A 49 -9.74 17.46 -8.48
N LYS A 50 -10.62 18.45 -8.54
CA LYS A 50 -10.53 19.70 -7.80
C LYS A 50 -11.64 19.80 -6.75
N ILE A 51 -11.36 20.50 -5.65
CA ILE A 51 -12.27 20.81 -4.56
C ILE A 51 -12.13 22.30 -4.28
N ASN A 52 -13.24 23.03 -4.35
CA ASN A 52 -13.28 24.41 -3.91
C ASN A 52 -13.63 24.42 -2.42
N HIS A 53 -12.78 25.01 -1.60
CA HIS A 53 -12.95 25.04 -0.15
C HIS A 53 -12.82 26.47 0.35
N VAL A 54 -13.77 26.89 1.19
CA VAL A 54 -13.78 28.22 1.80
C VAL A 54 -12.93 28.17 3.06
N VAL A 55 -11.86 28.96 3.09
CA VAL A 55 -10.87 28.95 4.16
C VAL A 55 -11.48 29.50 5.46
N ARG A 56 -11.49 28.67 6.50
CA ARG A 56 -11.92 29.04 7.85
C ARG A 56 -10.72 29.05 8.78
N LYS A 57 -10.38 30.20 9.34
CA LYS A 57 -9.24 30.31 10.26
C LYS A 57 -9.68 29.93 11.66
N HIS A 58 -9.25 28.76 12.15
CA HIS A 58 -9.44 28.36 13.55
C HIS A 58 -8.09 28.40 14.28
N SER A 59 -8.05 29.03 15.45
CA SER A 59 -6.86 29.02 16.32
C SER A 59 -6.77 27.68 17.03
N GLN A 60 -5.67 26.96 16.83
CA GLN A 60 -5.41 25.75 17.60
C GLN A 60 -4.52 26.12 18.79
N ASP A 61 -5.08 26.11 20.00
CA ASP A 61 -4.36 26.33 21.26
C ASP A 61 -3.49 25.11 21.61
N LEU A 62 -2.50 24.80 20.78
CA LEU A 62 -1.62 23.63 20.91
C LEU A 62 -0.65 23.68 22.11
N PHE A 63 -0.53 24.83 22.79
CA PHE A 63 0.51 25.06 23.80
C PHE A 63 0.00 25.25 25.23
N ASN A 64 -1.30 25.15 25.49
CA ASN A 64 -1.78 25.12 26.89
C ASN A 64 -1.30 23.84 27.61
N ASP A 65 -1.11 22.72 26.89
CA ASP A 65 -0.65 21.44 27.44
C ASP A 65 0.87 21.35 27.72
N LEU A 66 1.67 22.25 27.16
CA LEU A 66 3.14 22.24 27.33
C LEU A 66 3.61 23.10 28.51
N THR A 67 2.68 23.79 29.19
CA THR A 67 2.97 24.59 30.38
C THR A 67 3.56 23.75 31.53
N ASN A 68 3.22 22.46 31.58
CA ASN A 68 3.71 21.53 32.60
C ASN A 68 5.12 20.98 32.35
N ILE A 69 5.68 21.12 31.14
CA ILE A 69 6.95 20.46 30.78
C ILE A 69 8.14 21.44 30.80
N VAL A 70 7.92 22.72 30.50
CA VAL A 70 9.04 23.65 30.20
C VAL A 70 9.33 24.68 31.31
N GLY A 71 8.44 24.82 32.30
CA GLY A 71 8.64 25.74 33.42
C GLY A 71 8.59 27.23 33.02
N ASN A 72 8.21 28.07 33.99
CA ASN A 72 7.86 29.49 33.77
C ASN A 72 9.02 30.43 33.38
N LYS A 73 10.21 29.92 33.07
CA LYS A 73 11.42 30.74 32.83
C LYS A 73 11.64 31.12 31.37
N HIS A 74 10.94 30.49 30.42
CA HIS A 74 11.04 30.82 29.01
C HIS A 74 9.74 31.45 28.49
N LYS A 75 9.81 32.74 28.10
CA LYS A 75 8.72 33.46 27.46
C LYS A 75 8.68 33.08 25.99
N PHE A 76 7.97 31.98 25.66
CA PHE A 76 7.73 31.63 24.26
C PHE A 76 6.77 32.64 23.65
N THR A 77 7.19 33.28 22.56
CA THR A 77 6.32 34.13 21.75
C THR A 77 5.28 33.24 21.09
N LYS A 78 4.03 33.33 21.55
CA LYS A 78 2.88 32.59 21.01
C LYS A 78 2.73 32.90 19.52
N THR A 79 3.16 32.01 18.65
CA THR A 79 2.77 32.03 17.24
C THR A 79 1.56 31.11 17.11
N SER A 80 0.37 31.68 17.32
CA SER A 80 -0.89 30.96 17.08
C SER A 80 -0.99 30.65 15.60
N THR A 81 -0.72 29.41 15.21
CA THR A 81 -0.90 28.98 13.83
C THR A 81 -2.39 28.72 13.60
N LEU A 82 -2.95 29.40 12.61
CA LEU A 82 -4.37 29.26 12.27
C LEU A 82 -4.51 28.07 11.33
N ILE A 83 -5.31 27.08 11.71
CA ILE A 83 -5.47 25.82 10.98
C ILE A 83 -6.90 25.70 10.47
N ASP A 84 -7.05 25.06 9.32
CA ASP A 84 -8.32 24.66 8.75
C ASP A 84 -8.24 23.22 8.23
N SER A 85 -9.40 22.60 8.02
CA SER A 85 -9.47 21.25 7.49
C SER A 85 -10.69 20.97 6.61
N PHE A 86 -10.55 20.00 5.71
CA PHE A 86 -11.64 19.46 4.92
C PHE A 86 -11.47 17.97 4.68
N ILE A 87 -12.52 17.31 4.20
CA ILE A 87 -12.54 15.87 3.97
C ILE A 87 -12.48 15.56 2.48
N VAL A 88 -11.50 14.77 2.08
CA VAL A 88 -11.42 14.12 0.77
C VAL A 88 -12.09 12.75 0.86
N LYS A 89 -13.12 12.53 0.04
CA LYS A 89 -13.85 11.25 -0.04
C LYS A 89 -13.85 10.71 -1.46
N PHE A 90 -13.52 9.42 -1.62
CA PHE A 90 -13.61 8.74 -2.90
C PHE A 90 -13.81 7.24 -2.73
N ARG A 91 -14.46 6.64 -3.74
CA ARG A 91 -14.46 5.18 -3.90
C ARG A 91 -13.16 4.74 -4.57
N LEU A 92 -12.50 3.74 -4.00
CA LEU A 92 -11.29 3.18 -4.59
C LEU A 92 -11.64 2.38 -5.85
N ASP A 93 -10.84 2.56 -6.90
CA ASP A 93 -10.98 1.79 -8.14
C ASP A 93 -10.55 0.34 -7.90
N LYS A 94 -11.32 -0.64 -8.38
CA LYS A 94 -11.03 -2.08 -8.25
C LYS A 94 -9.69 -2.51 -8.84
N ARG A 95 -9.11 -1.69 -9.72
CA ARG A 95 -7.78 -1.90 -10.33
C ARG A 95 -6.63 -1.57 -9.37
N ILE A 96 -6.89 -0.81 -8.31
CA ILE A 96 -5.91 -0.55 -7.24
C ILE A 96 -5.87 -1.78 -6.33
N ARG A 97 -4.74 -2.52 -6.36
CA ARG A 97 -4.67 -3.84 -5.70
C ARG A 97 -3.98 -3.87 -4.35
N ILE A 98 -2.84 -3.22 -4.22
CA ILE A 98 -1.93 -3.38 -3.05
C ILE A 98 -1.62 -2.05 -2.39
N LYS A 99 -1.36 -1.01 -3.20
CA LYS A 99 -0.99 0.30 -2.68
C LYS A 99 -1.43 1.40 -3.61
N TYR A 100 -1.72 2.56 -3.05
CA TYR A 100 -1.90 3.78 -3.80
C TYR A 100 -1.31 4.97 -3.05
N GLN A 101 -1.10 6.05 -3.80
CA GLN A 101 -0.58 7.32 -3.35
C GLN A 101 -1.66 8.37 -3.55
N LEU A 102 -2.05 9.05 -2.46
CA LEU A 102 -2.90 10.24 -2.50
C LEU A 102 -1.99 11.46 -2.47
N LEU A 103 -2.04 12.27 -3.51
CA LEU A 103 -1.40 13.58 -3.58
C LEU A 103 -2.48 14.65 -3.44
N VAL A 104 -2.30 15.59 -2.53
CA VAL A 104 -3.15 16.78 -2.39
C VAL A 104 -2.26 18.00 -2.50
N TYR A 105 -2.66 18.98 -3.30
CA TYR A 105 -1.93 20.24 -3.44
C TYR A 105 -2.86 21.41 -3.71
N TYR A 106 -2.37 22.61 -3.42
CA TYR A 106 -2.98 23.87 -3.84
C TYR A 106 -1.87 24.85 -4.25
N ILE A 107 -2.26 25.87 -4.99
CA ILE A 107 -1.37 26.92 -5.48
C ILE A 107 -1.80 28.22 -4.78
N THR A 108 -0.87 28.91 -4.14
CA THR A 108 -1.11 30.20 -3.49
C THR A 108 -1.25 31.32 -4.53
N SER A 109 -1.76 32.47 -4.12
CA SER A 109 -1.77 33.68 -4.97
C SER A 109 -0.36 34.13 -5.40
N SER A 110 0.67 33.79 -4.62
CA SER A 110 2.08 34.03 -4.97
C SER A 110 2.65 33.03 -6.00
N GLY A 111 1.89 32.03 -6.41
CA GLY A 111 2.33 30.98 -7.34
C GLY A 111 3.11 29.84 -6.68
N GLU A 112 3.24 29.85 -5.35
CA GLU A 112 3.87 28.75 -4.61
C GLU A 112 2.94 27.54 -4.56
N THR A 113 3.51 26.35 -4.78
CA THR A 113 2.75 25.10 -4.69
C THR A 113 3.01 24.43 -3.35
N VAL A 114 1.95 24.25 -2.57
CA VAL A 114 1.99 23.50 -1.31
C VAL A 114 1.35 22.14 -1.54
N ALA A 115 2.13 21.08 -1.35
CA ALA A 115 1.71 19.71 -1.64
C ALA A 115 2.03 18.74 -0.51
N ILE A 116 1.24 17.69 -0.41
CA ILE A 116 1.48 16.56 0.48
C ILE A 116 1.08 15.26 -0.18
N THR A 117 1.84 14.21 0.13
CA THR A 117 1.59 12.85 -0.30
C THR A 117 1.30 11.95 0.90
N ARG A 118 0.34 11.03 0.73
CA ARG A 118 0.12 9.90 1.63
C ARG A 118 0.15 8.58 0.85
N ASN A 119 0.99 7.65 1.28
CA ASN A 119 0.98 6.26 0.79
C ASN A 119 0.02 5.44 1.66
N VAL A 120 -0.81 4.63 1.00
CA VAL A 120 -1.82 3.81 1.66
C VAL A 120 -1.72 2.39 1.13
N GLU A 121 -1.62 1.45 2.06
CA GLU A 121 -1.65 0.03 1.76
C GLU A 121 -3.09 -0.46 1.79
N VAL A 122 -3.45 -1.21 0.74
CA VAL A 122 -4.76 -1.83 0.58
C VAL A 122 -4.55 -3.31 0.82
N PRO A 123 -5.33 -3.93 1.73
CA PRO A 123 -5.31 -5.37 1.88
C PRO A 123 -5.50 -6.02 0.51
N PRO A 124 -4.64 -6.98 0.14
CA PRO A 124 -4.64 -7.53 -1.20
C PRO A 124 -6.02 -8.13 -1.48
N CYS A 125 -6.74 -7.55 -2.44
CA CYS A 125 -7.99 -8.10 -2.94
C CYS A 125 -7.65 -9.28 -3.86
N LEU A 126 -7.22 -10.38 -3.26
CA LEU A 126 -7.03 -11.65 -3.96
C LEU A 126 -8.42 -12.18 -4.31
N LEU A 127 -8.62 -12.50 -5.59
CA LEU A 127 -9.81 -13.22 -6.02
C LEU A 127 -9.86 -14.53 -5.24
N LYS A 128 -10.96 -14.76 -4.53
CA LYS A 128 -11.11 -15.95 -3.69
C LYS A 128 -11.16 -17.18 -4.60
N VAL A 129 -10.22 -18.09 -4.42
CA VAL A 129 -10.24 -19.42 -5.02
C VAL A 129 -10.54 -20.42 -3.89
N ASP A 130 -11.57 -21.25 -4.06
CA ASP A 130 -11.90 -22.34 -3.14
C ASP A 130 -11.61 -23.67 -3.85
N ALA A 131 -10.68 -24.45 -3.31
CA ALA A 131 -10.27 -25.73 -3.87
C ALA A 131 -10.46 -26.82 -2.81
N LYS A 132 -11.26 -27.84 -3.15
CA LYS A 132 -11.61 -28.92 -2.23
C LYS A 132 -11.59 -30.25 -2.94
N TRP A 133 -10.84 -31.20 -2.37
CA TRP A 133 -10.93 -32.59 -2.76
C TRP A 133 -12.30 -33.14 -2.39
N VAL A 134 -12.91 -33.88 -3.31
CA VAL A 134 -14.20 -34.54 -3.06
C VAL A 134 -14.01 -35.66 -2.04
N GLN A 135 -12.91 -36.40 -2.15
CA GLN A 135 -12.54 -37.49 -1.23
C GLN A 135 -11.41 -37.06 -0.29
N LYS A 136 -11.51 -37.43 1.00
CA LYS A 136 -10.47 -37.11 2.00
C LYS A 136 -9.30 -38.09 2.02
N GLN A 137 -9.55 -39.34 1.64
CA GLN A 137 -8.58 -40.41 1.57
C GLN A 137 -8.85 -41.23 0.32
N MET A 138 -7.77 -41.74 -0.27
CA MET A 138 -7.81 -42.44 -1.54
C MET A 138 -6.78 -43.56 -1.53
N VAL A 139 -7.13 -44.66 -2.20
CA VAL A 139 -6.17 -45.75 -2.41
C VAL A 139 -5.22 -45.39 -3.56
N PRO A 140 -3.97 -45.85 -3.53
CA PRO A 140 -3.04 -45.64 -4.63
C PRO A 140 -3.63 -46.11 -5.96
N GLY A 141 -3.42 -45.32 -7.02
CA GLY A 141 -3.92 -45.63 -8.37
C GLY A 141 -5.42 -45.34 -8.61
N SER A 142 -6.17 -44.91 -7.59
CA SER A 142 -7.58 -44.52 -7.78
C SER A 142 -7.75 -43.09 -8.33
N THR A 143 -8.89 -42.84 -8.99
CA THR A 143 -9.22 -41.54 -9.59
C THR A 143 -9.69 -40.52 -8.55
N ALA A 144 -8.95 -39.44 -8.39
CA ALA A 144 -9.27 -38.32 -7.49
C ALA A 144 -10.04 -37.21 -8.19
N THR A 145 -10.91 -36.50 -7.46
CA THR A 145 -11.60 -35.31 -7.98
C THR A 145 -11.32 -34.08 -7.12
N LEU A 146 -10.79 -33.03 -7.75
CA LEU A 146 -10.57 -31.72 -7.13
C LEU A 146 -11.58 -30.72 -7.68
N ASN A 147 -12.45 -30.21 -6.80
CA ASN A 147 -13.39 -29.15 -7.15
C ASN A 147 -12.75 -27.79 -6.91
N ILE A 148 -12.65 -26.97 -7.96
CA ILE A 148 -12.11 -25.61 -7.91
C ILE A 148 -13.22 -24.62 -8.25
N LYS A 149 -13.46 -23.66 -7.35
CA LYS A 149 -14.34 -22.51 -7.57
C LYS A 149 -13.49 -21.26 -7.62
N SER A 150 -13.60 -20.51 -8.72
CA SER A 150 -12.90 -19.25 -8.94
C SER A 150 -13.82 -18.24 -9.62
N ALA A 151 -13.36 -16.99 -9.77
CA ALA A 151 -14.09 -16.00 -10.55
C ALA A 151 -14.11 -16.39 -12.04
N ALA A 152 -15.15 -15.97 -12.77
CA ALA A 152 -15.25 -16.23 -14.21
C ALA A 152 -13.99 -15.75 -14.95
N HIS A 153 -13.54 -16.55 -15.93
CA HIS A 153 -12.34 -16.29 -16.74
C HIS A 153 -11.03 -16.17 -15.94
N SER A 154 -10.95 -16.75 -14.74
CA SER A 154 -9.68 -16.84 -14.01
C SER A 154 -8.75 -17.87 -14.65
N LEU A 155 -7.46 -17.54 -14.76
CA LEU A 155 -6.42 -18.51 -15.07
C LEU A 155 -5.98 -19.20 -13.77
N CYS A 156 -6.05 -20.53 -13.73
CA CYS A 156 -5.67 -21.32 -12.56
C CYS A 156 -4.46 -22.21 -12.89
N SER A 157 -3.50 -22.26 -11.97
CA SER A 157 -2.40 -23.23 -11.99
C SER A 157 -2.55 -24.16 -10.80
N ILE A 158 -2.35 -25.45 -11.04
CA ILE A 158 -2.47 -26.50 -10.02
C ILE A 158 -1.09 -27.12 -9.84
N SER A 159 -0.66 -27.25 -8.59
CA SER A 159 0.57 -27.93 -8.21
C SER A 159 0.29 -28.91 -7.08
N THR A 160 0.91 -30.07 -7.16
CA THR A 160 0.80 -31.16 -6.19
C THR A 160 2.16 -31.44 -5.60
N VAL A 161 2.23 -31.49 -4.27
CA VAL A 161 3.49 -31.66 -3.54
C VAL A 161 3.30 -32.74 -2.48
N ASP A 162 4.25 -33.66 -2.38
CA ASP A 162 4.23 -34.69 -1.34
C ASP A 162 4.41 -34.06 0.05
N LYS A 163 3.61 -34.49 1.03
CA LYS A 163 3.66 -33.98 2.40
C LYS A 163 5.05 -34.17 3.05
N ALA A 164 5.80 -35.21 2.69
CA ALA A 164 7.14 -35.49 3.19
C ALA A 164 8.14 -34.38 2.83
N THR A 165 7.94 -33.67 1.71
CA THR A 165 8.83 -32.56 1.30
C THR A 165 8.81 -31.38 2.28
N LYS A 166 7.79 -31.27 3.15
CA LYS A 166 7.73 -30.24 4.19
C LYS A 166 8.84 -30.37 5.23
N PHE A 167 9.48 -31.53 5.33
CA PHE A 167 10.56 -31.80 6.29
C PHE A 167 11.96 -31.59 5.70
N LEU A 168 12.06 -31.23 4.42
CA LEU A 168 13.35 -30.96 3.78
C LEU A 168 13.80 -29.52 4.09
N PRO A 169 15.04 -29.30 4.56
CA PRO A 169 15.56 -27.96 4.82
C PRO A 169 15.64 -27.15 3.52
N GLY A 170 15.24 -25.88 3.58
CA GLY A 170 15.24 -24.96 2.43
C GLY A 170 13.98 -24.99 1.54
N ILE A 171 13.07 -25.95 1.73
CA ILE A 171 11.78 -25.99 1.03
C ILE A 171 10.71 -25.39 1.93
N HIS A 172 10.38 -24.11 1.71
CA HIS A 172 9.23 -23.48 2.35
C HIS A 172 8.00 -23.63 1.44
N PRO A 173 7.03 -24.50 1.74
CA PRO A 173 5.82 -24.68 0.92
C PRO A 173 4.82 -23.51 1.04
N LYS A 174 5.22 -22.40 1.65
CA LYS A 174 4.37 -21.21 1.73
C LYS A 174 4.45 -20.50 0.38
N PHE A 175 3.49 -20.81 -0.49
CA PHE A 175 3.19 -20.00 -1.66
C PHE A 175 2.77 -18.61 -1.18
N ASP A 176 3.73 -17.68 -1.15
CA ASP A 176 3.44 -16.29 -0.86
C ASP A 176 2.94 -15.62 -2.13
N ALA A 177 1.61 -15.53 -2.24
CA ALA A 177 0.96 -14.83 -3.35
C ALA A 177 1.46 -13.39 -3.48
N SER A 178 1.94 -12.75 -2.41
CA SER A 178 2.47 -11.39 -2.46
C SER A 178 3.79 -11.32 -3.24
N PHE A 179 4.66 -12.32 -3.13
CA PHE A 179 5.91 -12.43 -3.90
C PHE A 179 5.62 -12.60 -5.41
N PHE A 180 4.69 -13.49 -5.77
CA PHE A 180 4.31 -13.70 -7.17
C PHE A 180 3.64 -12.47 -7.78
N VAL A 181 2.78 -11.78 -7.02
CA VAL A 181 2.17 -10.53 -7.49
C VAL A 181 3.24 -9.43 -7.68
N GLN A 182 4.28 -9.41 -6.84
CA GLN A 182 5.40 -8.49 -6.98
C GLN A 182 6.28 -8.81 -8.21
N LEU A 183 6.44 -10.09 -8.55
CA LEU A 183 7.17 -10.56 -9.73
C LEU A 183 6.40 -10.34 -11.05
N VAL A 184 5.09 -10.60 -11.03
CA VAL A 184 4.23 -10.52 -12.23
C VAL A 184 3.73 -9.10 -12.51
N LEU A 185 3.46 -8.29 -11.48
CA LEU A 185 3.02 -6.89 -11.65
C LEU A 185 4.16 -5.87 -11.49
N GLY A 186 5.28 -6.26 -10.89
CA GLY A 186 6.47 -5.42 -10.77
C GLY A 186 7.53 -5.83 -11.79
N ARG A 187 7.66 -5.07 -12.89
CA ARG A 187 8.93 -5.00 -13.62
C ARG A 187 9.97 -4.36 -12.69
N LYS A 188 10.56 -5.15 -11.79
CA LYS A 188 11.92 -4.86 -11.33
C LYS A 188 12.84 -5.52 -12.33
N ARG A 189 13.64 -4.69 -13.00
CA ARG A 189 14.83 -5.13 -13.72
C ARG A 189 15.72 -5.81 -12.69
N LEU A 190 15.78 -7.14 -12.72
CA LEU A 190 16.80 -7.89 -12.01
C LEU A 190 18.13 -7.60 -12.71
N SER A 191 18.74 -6.46 -12.40
CA SER A 191 20.18 -6.30 -12.58
C SER A 191 20.83 -6.82 -11.30
N GLY A 192 21.49 -7.97 -11.42
CA GLY A 192 22.46 -8.44 -10.43
C GLY A 192 21.92 -9.41 -9.39
N ILE A 193 21.50 -10.61 -9.82
CA ILE A 193 21.76 -11.89 -9.11
C ILE A 193 21.75 -12.99 -10.18
N PHE A 194 22.76 -13.05 -11.05
CA PHE A 194 23.00 -14.21 -11.93
C PHE A 194 24.42 -14.16 -12.50
N GLU A 195 25.44 -14.08 -11.64
CA GLU A 195 26.82 -14.23 -12.11
C GLU A 195 27.81 -14.73 -11.03
N GLU A 196 27.36 -15.53 -10.06
CA GLU A 196 28.28 -16.08 -9.03
C GLU A 196 28.12 -17.59 -8.76
N GLU A 197 27.43 -18.34 -9.63
CA GLU A 197 27.37 -19.82 -9.52
C GLU A 197 27.95 -20.59 -10.72
N LEU A 198 28.58 -19.92 -11.69
CA LEU A 198 29.26 -20.61 -12.80
C LEU A 198 30.76 -20.83 -12.59
N HIS A 199 31.37 -20.24 -11.56
CA HIS A 199 32.80 -20.41 -11.30
C HIS A 199 33.15 -21.48 -10.25
N ASN A 200 32.16 -22.01 -9.51
CA ASN A 200 32.39 -22.97 -8.41
C ASN A 200 31.94 -24.42 -8.73
N ALA A 201 31.51 -24.67 -9.97
CA ALA A 201 31.14 -26.01 -10.44
C ALA A 201 32.29 -26.74 -11.19
N ASN A 202 33.45 -26.10 -11.35
CA ASN A 202 34.55 -26.65 -12.15
C ASN A 202 35.75 -27.16 -11.34
N GLU A 203 35.66 -27.24 -10.00
CA GLU A 203 36.78 -27.67 -9.14
C GLU A 203 36.48 -28.87 -8.23
N LYS A 204 35.30 -29.52 -8.38
CA LYS A 204 34.91 -30.69 -7.56
C LYS A 204 34.71 -31.99 -8.34
N THR A 205 35.23 -32.08 -9.57
CA THR A 205 35.11 -33.27 -10.41
C THR A 205 36.45 -33.94 -10.75
N GLN A 206 37.51 -33.73 -9.95
CA GLN A 206 38.82 -34.31 -10.23
C GLN A 206 39.61 -34.80 -9.01
N SER A 207 38.93 -35.36 -8.00
CA SER A 207 39.62 -36.20 -6.99
C SER A 207 38.67 -37.23 -6.38
N ARG A 208 38.52 -38.36 -7.07
CA ARG A 208 38.27 -39.70 -6.50
C ARG A 208 38.09 -40.72 -7.62
N TYR A 209 39.19 -41.05 -8.28
CA TYR A 209 39.47 -42.39 -8.79
C TYR A 209 40.99 -42.52 -8.82
N VAL A 210 41.46 -43.72 -8.45
CA VAL A 210 42.79 -44.32 -8.63
C VAL A 210 43.42 -44.79 -7.29
N HIS A 211 43.49 -46.13 -7.23
CA HIS A 211 44.13 -47.08 -6.32
C HIS A 211 43.51 -47.35 -4.95
#